data_AF-A0A3D4PLE5-F1
#
_entry.id   AF-A0A3D4PLE5-F1
#
_cell.length_a   1.000
_cell.length_b   1.000
_cell.length_c   1.000
_cell.angle_alpha   90.00
_cell.angle_beta   90.00
_cell.angle_gamma   90.00
#
_symmetry.space_group_name_H-M   'P 1'
#
loop_
_entity.id
_entity.type
_entity.pdbx_description
1 polymer ?
#
loop_
_entity_poly.entity_id
_entity_poly.type
_entity_poly.pdbx_seq_one_letter_code
_entity_poly.pdbx_strand_id
1 'polypeptide(L)'
;NIAEWDKNPEAGTKRIAETFRKAADIADDHGERLAAEGEICWAGMHSWKDMVNLLEAVDRPATLGFQADLAHTYLYLMGYNSEKNALLKPGYTDGEFWTAYETMTDALRPWTIDFHVAQNDGEVHGTGSHDKTGKHCPADDPNGKLDIVKCSGYWLKGAADREIEHICWDGCMFPNEMLEQASTWNTILGTMIKVRDAHGWN
;
A
#
# COMPACT_ATOMS: atom_id res chain seq x y z
N ASN A 1 -6.53 -14.64 10.12
CA ASN A 1 -7.20 -13.32 10.23
C ASN A 1 -6.53 -12.56 11.39
N ILE A 2 -6.79 -11.26 11.51
CA ILE A 2 -6.12 -10.39 12.50
C ILE A 2 -6.45 -10.81 13.95
N ALA A 3 -7.71 -11.12 14.24
CA ALA A 3 -8.15 -11.52 15.58
C ALA A 3 -7.43 -12.76 16.14
N GLU A 4 -7.11 -13.75 15.31
CA GLU A 4 -6.30 -14.90 15.73
C GLU A 4 -4.82 -14.53 15.93
N TRP A 5 -4.29 -13.63 15.09
CA TRP A 5 -2.91 -13.16 15.21
C TRP A 5 -2.70 -12.34 16.49
N ASP A 6 -3.67 -11.52 16.89
CA ASP A 6 -3.61 -10.71 18.11
C ASP A 6 -3.51 -11.53 19.40
N LYS A 7 -3.90 -12.81 19.38
CA LYS A 7 -3.74 -13.71 20.54
C LYS A 7 -2.27 -14.01 20.84
N ASN A 8 -1.42 -14.05 19.80
CA ASN A 8 0.02 -14.23 19.94
C ASN A 8 0.76 -13.63 18.71
N PRO A 9 0.95 -12.30 18.68
CA PRO A 9 1.54 -11.60 17.54
C PRO A 9 2.93 -12.11 17.16
N GLU A 10 3.76 -12.46 18.15
CA GLU A 10 5.12 -12.98 17.93
C GLU A 10 5.09 -14.31 17.18
N ALA A 11 4.31 -15.28 17.69
CA ALA A 11 4.18 -16.58 17.04
C ALA A 11 3.49 -16.48 15.67
N GLY A 12 2.48 -15.61 15.55
CA GLY A 12 1.77 -15.33 14.31
C GLY A 12 2.71 -14.76 13.24
N THR A 13 3.47 -13.72 13.58
CA THR A 13 4.44 -13.08 12.68
C THR A 13 5.54 -14.06 12.28
N LYS A 14 6.08 -14.83 13.23
CA LYS A 14 7.08 -15.86 12.94
C LYS A 14 6.60 -16.87 11.88
N ARG A 15 5.36 -17.35 12.01
CA ARG A 15 4.78 -18.31 11.06
C ARG A 15 4.57 -17.70 9.67
N ILE A 16 4.12 -16.45 9.60
CA ILE A 16 3.94 -15.73 8.34
C ILE A 16 5.31 -15.50 7.70
N ALA A 17 6.32 -15.06 8.47
CA ALA A 17 7.68 -14.88 7.99
C ALA A 17 8.30 -16.18 7.46
N GLU A 18 8.10 -17.31 8.14
CA GLU A 18 8.52 -18.64 7.64
C GLU A 18 7.87 -19.01 6.30
N THR A 19 6.64 -18.54 6.05
CA THR A 19 5.95 -18.76 4.78
C THR A 19 6.56 -17.89 3.68
N PHE A 20 6.78 -16.61 3.96
CA PHE A 20 7.45 -15.69 3.04
C PHE A 20 8.88 -16.11 2.72
N ARG A 21 9.66 -16.64 3.67
CA ARG A 21 11.00 -17.16 3.38
C ARG A 21 10.98 -18.30 2.38
N LYS A 22 10.04 -19.24 2.51
CA LYS A 22 9.90 -20.34 1.53
C LYS A 22 9.48 -19.83 0.16
N ALA A 23 8.63 -18.81 0.11
CA ALA A 23 8.25 -18.18 -1.16
C ALA A 23 9.43 -17.43 -1.79
N ALA A 24 10.23 -16.72 -0.97
CA ALA A 24 11.45 -16.06 -1.40
C ALA A 24 12.48 -17.06 -1.92
N ASP A 25 12.69 -18.18 -1.25
CA ASP A 25 13.61 -19.24 -1.74
C ASP A 25 13.20 -19.72 -3.15
N ILE A 26 11.90 -19.86 -3.42
CA ILE A 26 11.38 -20.21 -4.76
C ILE A 26 11.62 -19.08 -5.77
N ALA A 27 11.36 -17.82 -5.38
CA ALA A 27 11.57 -16.68 -6.26
C ALA A 27 13.06 -16.52 -6.62
N ASP A 28 13.96 -16.68 -5.65
CA ASP A 28 15.41 -16.67 -5.86
C ASP A 28 15.86 -17.75 -6.85
N ASP A 29 15.33 -18.98 -6.74
CA ASP A 29 15.63 -20.08 -7.66
C ASP A 29 15.22 -19.76 -9.13
N HIS A 30 14.34 -18.79 -9.32
CA HIS A 30 13.88 -18.31 -10.62
C HIS A 30 14.41 -16.92 -11.01
N GLY A 31 15.21 -16.26 -10.15
CA GLY A 31 15.69 -14.90 -10.37
C GLY A 31 14.59 -13.83 -10.31
N GLU A 32 13.50 -14.12 -9.57
CA GLU A 32 12.33 -13.26 -9.43
C GLU A 32 12.32 -12.54 -8.07
N ARG A 33 11.55 -11.45 -7.99
CA ARG A 33 11.28 -10.72 -6.75
C ARG A 33 9.80 -10.80 -6.39
N LEU A 34 9.49 -10.85 -5.11
CA LEU A 34 8.15 -10.85 -4.56
C LEU A 34 7.85 -9.51 -3.91
N ALA A 35 6.67 -8.96 -4.15
CA ALA A 35 6.20 -7.76 -3.49
C ALA A 35 4.96 -8.11 -2.65
N ALA A 36 5.05 -7.84 -1.34
CA ALA A 36 3.92 -7.98 -0.43
C ALA A 36 3.12 -6.66 -0.44
N GLU A 37 1.95 -6.69 -1.06
CA GLU A 37 1.04 -5.54 -1.14
C GLU A 37 0.50 -5.16 0.23
N GLY A 38 0.53 -3.86 0.51
CA GLY A 38 0.12 -3.27 1.79
C GLY A 38 -1.38 -3.31 2.10
N GLU A 39 -2.11 -4.33 1.64
CA GLU A 39 -3.52 -4.47 1.99
C GLU A 39 -3.69 -4.59 3.50
N ILE A 40 -4.54 -3.73 4.06
CA ILE A 40 -4.72 -3.63 5.51
C ILE A 40 -5.42 -4.84 6.14
N CYS A 41 -5.95 -5.77 5.34
CA CYS A 41 -6.76 -6.90 5.82
C CYS A 41 -5.91 -8.12 6.26
N TRP A 42 -4.63 -8.16 5.91
CA TRP A 42 -3.76 -9.28 6.22
C TRP A 42 -3.14 -9.19 7.62
N ALA A 43 -3.27 -10.28 8.39
CA ALA A 43 -2.57 -10.41 9.66
C ALA A 43 -1.05 -10.26 9.46
N GLY A 44 -0.37 -9.58 10.38
CA GLY A 44 1.05 -9.24 10.23
C GLY A 44 1.38 -8.14 9.20
N MET A 45 0.41 -7.68 8.39
CA MET A 45 0.59 -6.61 7.39
C MET A 45 -0.44 -5.48 7.55
N HIS A 46 -1.27 -5.51 8.60
CA HIS A 46 -2.45 -4.66 8.77
C HIS A 46 -2.13 -3.26 9.34
N SER A 47 -0.85 -2.90 9.43
CA SER A 47 -0.38 -1.56 9.74
C SER A 47 1.04 -1.36 9.21
N TRP A 48 1.47 -0.10 9.12
CA TRP A 48 2.83 0.24 8.69
C TRP A 48 3.91 -0.40 9.59
N LYS A 49 3.67 -0.44 10.91
CA LYS A 49 4.63 -0.99 11.87
C LYS A 49 4.65 -2.51 11.85
N ASP A 50 3.48 -3.15 11.73
CA ASP A 50 3.42 -4.61 11.61
C ASP A 50 4.06 -5.08 10.29
N MET A 51 3.86 -4.34 9.20
CA MET A 51 4.51 -4.63 7.92
C MET A 51 6.04 -4.52 7.99
N VAL A 52 6.58 -3.46 8.62
CA VAL A 52 8.04 -3.37 8.88
C VAL A 52 8.54 -4.54 9.70
N ASN A 53 7.87 -4.86 10.82
CA ASN A 53 8.25 -5.99 11.67
C ASN A 53 8.25 -7.32 10.89
N LEU A 54 7.29 -7.50 9.99
CA LEU A 54 7.20 -8.69 9.16
C LEU A 54 8.35 -8.75 8.16
N LEU A 55 8.62 -7.68 7.41
CA LEU A 55 9.72 -7.61 6.44
C LEU A 55 11.08 -7.87 7.10
N GLU A 56 11.33 -7.27 8.26
CA GLU A 56 12.50 -7.53 9.09
C GLU A 56 12.55 -8.99 9.55
N ALA A 57 11.42 -9.56 9.96
CA ALA A 57 11.34 -10.95 10.35
C ALA A 57 11.58 -11.91 9.17
N VAL A 58 11.19 -11.57 7.92
CA VAL A 58 11.50 -12.43 6.76
C VAL A 58 13.00 -12.48 6.52
N ASP A 59 13.70 -11.35 6.63
CA ASP A 59 15.16 -11.24 6.44
C ASP A 59 15.62 -11.72 5.04
N ARG A 60 14.93 -11.21 4.00
CA ARG A 60 15.21 -11.46 2.57
C ARG A 60 15.02 -10.20 1.71
N PRO A 61 15.64 -9.05 2.05
CA PRO A 61 15.36 -7.76 1.39
C PRO A 61 15.71 -7.71 -0.10
N ALA A 62 16.57 -8.60 -0.60
CA ALA A 62 16.87 -8.69 -2.03
C ALA A 62 15.69 -9.28 -2.83
N THR A 63 14.96 -10.20 -2.22
CA THR A 63 13.96 -11.05 -2.91
C THR A 63 12.54 -10.67 -2.55
N LEU A 64 12.26 -10.29 -1.31
CA LEU A 64 10.94 -9.85 -0.85
C LEU A 64 10.98 -8.37 -0.48
N GLY A 65 10.11 -7.59 -1.13
CA GLY A 65 9.87 -6.20 -0.81
C GLY A 65 8.41 -5.92 -0.48
N PHE A 66 8.12 -4.64 -0.34
CA PHE A 66 6.81 -4.06 -0.12
C PHE A 66 6.26 -3.55 -1.45
N GLN A 67 4.98 -3.82 -1.72
CA GLN A 67 4.24 -3.08 -2.72
C GLN A 67 3.42 -2.01 -1.98
N ALA A 68 3.62 -0.75 -2.39
CA ALA A 68 2.91 0.38 -1.80
C ALA A 68 1.71 0.76 -2.68
N ASP A 69 0.51 0.52 -2.18
CA ASP A 69 -0.72 1.03 -2.78
C ASP A 69 -1.22 2.28 -2.03
N LEU A 70 -1.55 3.34 -2.77
CA LEU A 70 -1.99 4.60 -2.16
C LEU A 70 -3.28 4.47 -1.34
N ALA A 71 -4.27 3.73 -1.83
CA ALA A 71 -5.56 3.57 -1.16
C ALA A 71 -5.41 2.73 0.13
N HIS A 72 -4.62 1.67 0.08
CA HIS A 72 -4.37 0.81 1.23
C HIS A 72 -3.49 1.49 2.30
N THR A 73 -2.36 2.09 1.88
CA THR A 73 -1.43 2.74 2.81
C THR A 73 -2.02 3.97 3.47
N TYR A 74 -2.93 4.69 2.83
CA TYR A 74 -3.69 5.75 3.49
C TYR A 74 -4.41 5.25 4.75
N LEU A 75 -4.98 4.04 4.71
CA LEU A 75 -5.70 3.48 5.86
C LEU A 75 -4.76 2.94 6.96
N TYR A 76 -3.47 2.73 6.68
CA TYR A 76 -2.48 2.53 7.75
C TYR A 76 -2.37 3.75 8.65
N LEU A 77 -2.44 4.97 8.10
CA LEU A 77 -2.39 6.20 8.88
C LEU A 77 -3.55 6.25 9.89
N MET A 78 -4.71 5.78 9.47
CA MET A 78 -5.94 5.79 10.26
C MET A 78 -6.05 4.58 11.21
N GLY A 79 -5.18 3.56 11.06
CA GLY A 79 -5.14 2.38 11.91
C GLY A 79 -6.43 1.55 11.91
N TYR A 80 -7.14 1.46 10.78
CA TYR A 80 -8.45 0.79 10.67
C TYR A 80 -8.48 -0.64 11.24
N ASN A 81 -7.37 -1.35 11.07
CA ASN A 81 -7.18 -2.71 11.56
C ASN A 81 -6.11 -2.81 12.67
N SER A 82 -5.52 -1.68 13.10
CA SER A 82 -4.49 -1.61 14.15
C SER A 82 -4.50 -0.23 14.82
N GLU A 83 -5.51 0.03 15.67
CA GLU A 83 -5.69 1.34 16.33
C GLU A 83 -4.45 1.76 17.13
N LYS A 84 -3.75 0.79 17.74
CA LYS A 84 -2.49 1.00 18.47
C LYS A 84 -1.36 1.59 17.61
N ASN A 85 -1.43 1.41 16.29
CA ASN A 85 -0.43 1.88 15.32
C ASN A 85 -0.96 3.07 14.48
N ALA A 86 -2.15 3.59 14.78
CA ALA A 86 -2.71 4.75 14.09
C ALA A 86 -1.81 6.00 14.29
N LEU A 87 -1.61 6.74 13.21
CA LEU A 87 -0.88 8.03 13.21
C LEU A 87 -1.84 9.22 13.17
N LEU A 88 -3.07 9.01 12.68
CA LEU A 88 -4.09 10.04 12.52
C LEU A 88 -5.39 9.65 13.23
N LYS A 89 -6.17 10.67 13.57
CA LYS A 89 -7.55 10.55 14.07
C LYS A 89 -8.51 11.24 13.11
N PRO A 90 -9.79 10.84 13.05
CA PRO A 90 -10.79 11.55 12.26
C PRO A 90 -10.81 13.05 12.56
N GLY A 91 -10.85 13.89 11.53
CA GLY A 91 -10.77 15.35 11.65
C GLY A 91 -9.34 15.91 11.69
N TYR A 92 -8.34 15.11 11.30
CA TYR A 92 -6.96 15.58 11.14
C TYR A 92 -6.87 16.76 10.16
N THR A 93 -5.85 17.59 10.38
CA THR A 93 -5.48 18.70 9.51
C THR A 93 -4.50 18.26 8.43
N ASP A 94 -4.35 19.05 7.37
CA ASP A 94 -3.36 18.79 6.32
C ASP A 94 -1.92 18.68 6.87
N GLY A 95 -1.57 19.48 7.88
CA GLY A 95 -0.25 19.44 8.50
C GLY A 95 0.01 18.13 9.24
N GLU A 96 -0.99 17.63 9.97
CA GLU A 96 -0.93 16.32 10.62
C GLU A 96 -0.84 15.20 9.60
N PHE A 97 -1.62 15.28 8.51
CA PHE A 97 -1.57 14.32 7.42
C PHE A 97 -0.15 14.19 6.86
N TRP A 98 0.48 15.28 6.45
CA TRP A 98 1.81 15.21 5.84
C TRP A 98 2.89 14.72 6.80
N THR A 99 2.78 15.06 8.09
CA THR A 99 3.68 14.54 9.13
C THR A 99 3.53 13.03 9.30
N ALA A 100 2.30 12.54 9.36
CA ALA A 100 2.00 11.10 9.47
C ALA A 100 2.40 10.33 8.20
N TYR A 101 2.13 10.91 7.03
CA TYR A 101 2.48 10.33 5.73
C TYR A 101 3.99 10.20 5.56
N GLU A 102 4.75 11.24 5.94
CA GLU A 102 6.21 11.17 5.94
C GLU A 102 6.72 10.10 6.91
N THR A 103 6.17 10.03 8.12
CA THR A 103 6.55 8.99 9.11
C THR A 103 6.34 7.56 8.56
N MET A 104 5.18 7.29 7.97
CA MET A 104 4.86 5.99 7.38
C MET A 104 5.76 5.68 6.18
N THR A 105 5.87 6.63 5.25
CA THR A 105 6.64 6.44 4.02
C THR A 105 8.13 6.30 4.30
N ASP A 106 8.70 7.03 5.25
CA ASP A 106 10.11 6.87 5.64
C ASP A 106 10.42 5.47 6.20
N ALA A 107 9.46 4.87 6.92
CA ALA A 107 9.61 3.52 7.44
C ALA A 107 9.52 2.43 6.36
N LEU A 108 8.59 2.57 5.41
CA LEU A 108 8.27 1.53 4.43
C LEU A 108 8.99 1.70 3.08
N ARG A 109 9.28 2.93 2.65
CA ARG A 109 9.88 3.22 1.34
C ARG A 109 11.21 2.51 1.07
N PRO A 110 12.12 2.30 2.05
CA PRO A 110 13.32 1.50 1.81
C PRO A 110 13.03 0.07 1.36
N TRP A 111 11.85 -0.46 1.69
CA TRP A 111 11.40 -1.79 1.33
C TRP A 111 10.55 -1.80 0.07
N THR A 112 10.11 -0.64 -0.44
CA THR A 112 9.15 -0.56 -1.54
C THR A 112 9.82 -0.89 -2.87
N ILE A 113 9.32 -1.92 -3.55
CA ILE A 113 9.84 -2.42 -4.84
C ILE A 113 8.79 -2.39 -5.95
N ASP A 114 7.53 -2.13 -5.59
CA ASP A 114 6.43 -1.92 -6.52
C ASP A 114 5.49 -0.84 -5.96
N PHE A 115 4.81 -0.10 -6.84
CA PHE A 115 3.98 1.04 -6.45
C PHE A 115 2.72 1.15 -7.32
N HIS A 116 1.56 1.11 -6.65
CA HIS A 116 0.27 1.36 -7.26
C HIS A 116 -0.22 2.77 -6.93
N VAL A 117 -0.53 3.52 -7.97
CA VAL A 117 -1.25 4.79 -7.88
C VAL A 117 -2.72 4.49 -7.70
N ALA A 118 -3.34 5.05 -6.67
CA ALA A 118 -4.74 4.82 -6.35
C ALA A 118 -5.34 6.03 -5.61
N GLN A 119 -6.64 5.98 -5.36
CA GLN A 119 -7.39 6.94 -4.56
C GLN A 119 -8.29 6.22 -3.56
N ASN A 120 -8.50 6.84 -2.40
CA ASN A 120 -9.42 6.36 -1.36
C ASN A 120 -10.24 7.54 -0.82
N ASP A 121 -11.51 7.31 -0.53
CA ASP A 121 -12.47 8.31 -0.06
C ASP A 121 -12.59 8.39 1.48
N GLY A 122 -11.77 7.64 2.21
CA GLY A 122 -11.87 7.49 3.66
C GLY A 122 -12.40 6.13 4.10
N GLU A 123 -12.97 5.35 3.19
CA GLU A 123 -13.70 4.13 3.52
C GLU A 123 -12.92 2.84 3.26
N VAL A 124 -13.40 1.77 3.87
CA VAL A 124 -12.99 0.40 3.60
C VAL A 124 -14.03 -0.29 2.71
N HIS A 125 -13.58 -1.28 1.94
CA HIS A 125 -14.42 -2.20 1.20
C HIS A 125 -13.98 -3.63 1.50
N GLY A 126 -14.85 -4.63 1.39
CA GLY A 126 -14.48 -5.98 1.78
C GLY A 126 -15.63 -6.96 1.92
N THR A 127 -15.30 -8.26 1.85
CA THR A 127 -16.23 -9.36 2.16
C THR A 127 -15.51 -10.50 2.89
N GLY A 128 -16.25 -11.26 3.70
CA GLY A 128 -15.72 -12.45 4.38
C GLY A 128 -14.57 -12.14 5.34
N SER A 129 -13.45 -12.86 5.22
CA SER A 129 -12.24 -12.63 6.02
C SER A 129 -11.42 -11.41 5.59
N HIS A 130 -11.84 -10.73 4.52
CA HIS A 130 -11.28 -9.50 3.98
C HIS A 130 -12.25 -8.33 4.18
N ASP A 131 -13.02 -8.34 5.29
CA ASP A 131 -14.12 -7.40 5.55
C ASP A 131 -13.69 -5.92 5.61
N LYS A 132 -12.41 -5.66 5.91
CA LYS A 132 -11.83 -4.32 5.95
C LYS A 132 -10.54 -4.28 5.12
N THR A 133 -10.64 -4.06 3.81
CA THR A 133 -9.53 -3.65 2.95
C THR A 133 -9.74 -2.22 2.43
N GLY A 134 -8.72 -1.60 1.83
CA GLY A 134 -8.83 -0.22 1.36
C GLY A 134 -9.70 -0.12 0.12
N LYS A 135 -10.75 0.70 0.19
CA LYS A 135 -11.64 0.94 -0.95
C LYS A 135 -10.92 1.76 -2.00
N HIS A 136 -10.80 1.23 -3.21
CA HIS A 136 -10.38 2.01 -4.37
C HIS A 136 -11.55 2.84 -4.88
N CYS A 137 -11.33 4.13 -5.11
CA CYS A 137 -12.29 5.02 -5.77
C CYS A 137 -11.65 5.75 -6.97
N PRO A 138 -12.46 6.37 -7.85
CA PRO A 138 -11.95 7.07 -9.03
C PRO A 138 -10.96 8.18 -8.69
N ALA A 139 -10.05 8.48 -9.62
CA ALA A 139 -9.06 9.54 -9.45
C ALA A 139 -9.68 10.93 -9.22
N ASP A 140 -10.88 11.16 -9.73
CA ASP A 140 -11.68 12.38 -9.60
C ASP A 140 -12.84 12.26 -8.60
N ASP A 141 -12.82 11.25 -7.72
CA ASP A 141 -13.83 11.11 -6.67
C ASP A 141 -13.88 12.39 -5.81
N PRO A 142 -15.05 13.04 -5.68
CA PRO A 142 -15.17 14.30 -4.96
C PRO A 142 -14.86 14.17 -3.45
N ASN A 143 -14.84 12.95 -2.91
CA ASN A 143 -14.50 12.64 -1.53
C ASN A 143 -13.07 12.10 -1.37
N GLY A 144 -12.30 11.99 -2.47
CA GLY A 144 -10.92 11.51 -2.46
C GLY A 144 -10.05 12.22 -1.43
N LYS A 145 -9.30 11.44 -0.65
CA LYS A 145 -8.49 11.94 0.49
C LYS A 145 -7.05 12.25 0.11
N LEU A 146 -6.57 11.70 -0.99
CA LEU A 146 -5.17 11.80 -1.38
C LEU A 146 -4.99 12.88 -2.44
N ASP A 147 -4.02 13.77 -2.19
CA ASP A 147 -3.30 14.43 -3.28
C ASP A 147 -2.42 13.36 -3.94
N ILE A 148 -2.98 12.68 -4.94
CA ILE A 148 -2.37 11.51 -5.62
C ILE A 148 -0.96 11.84 -6.09
N VAL A 149 -0.77 13.01 -6.72
CA VAL A 149 0.52 13.41 -7.28
C VAL A 149 1.54 13.63 -6.18
N LYS A 150 1.18 14.38 -5.12
CA LYS A 150 2.11 14.63 -4.02
C LYS A 150 2.42 13.36 -3.23
N CYS A 151 1.42 12.54 -2.93
CA CYS A 151 1.57 11.26 -2.25
C CYS A 151 2.49 10.30 -3.01
N SER A 152 2.32 10.21 -4.35
CA SER A 152 3.20 9.41 -5.21
C SER A 152 4.66 9.84 -5.10
N GLY A 153 4.93 11.13 -4.94
CA GLY A 153 6.30 11.65 -4.79
C GLY A 153 7.03 11.13 -3.56
N TYR A 154 6.32 10.87 -2.46
CA TYR A 154 6.93 10.28 -1.27
C TYR A 154 7.39 8.86 -1.56
N TRP A 155 6.60 8.05 -2.27
CA TRP A 155 6.94 6.67 -2.62
C TRP A 155 7.97 6.55 -3.74
N LEU A 156 7.94 7.45 -4.72
CA LEU A 156 8.82 7.43 -5.88
C LEU A 156 10.21 8.05 -5.61
N LYS A 157 10.41 8.71 -4.47
CA LYS A 157 11.72 9.21 -4.04
C LYS A 157 12.74 8.07 -3.98
N GLY A 158 13.78 8.13 -4.83
CA GLY A 158 14.81 7.09 -4.92
C GLY A 158 14.28 5.74 -5.42
N ALA A 159 13.22 5.73 -6.23
CA ALA A 159 12.63 4.50 -6.75
C ALA A 159 13.54 3.78 -7.77
N ALA A 160 14.36 4.51 -8.53
CA ALA A 160 15.34 3.92 -9.45
C ALA A 160 16.38 3.06 -8.70
N ASP A 161 16.83 3.49 -7.51
CA ASP A 161 17.77 2.73 -6.67
C ASP A 161 17.15 1.43 -6.12
N ARG A 162 15.81 1.34 -6.15
CA ARG A 162 15.02 0.18 -5.70
C ARG A 162 14.52 -0.68 -6.87
N GLU A 163 14.92 -0.33 -8.09
CA GLU A 163 14.59 -1.01 -9.35
C GLU A 163 13.08 -1.04 -9.64
N ILE A 164 12.35 -0.01 -9.23
CA ILE A 164 11.00 0.19 -9.74
C ILE A 164 11.16 0.70 -11.18
N GLU A 165 10.54 0.04 -12.15
CA GLU A 165 10.55 0.44 -13.58
C GLU A 165 9.18 0.91 -14.05
N HIS A 166 8.12 0.43 -13.43
CA HIS A 166 6.74 0.70 -13.83
C HIS A 166 5.90 1.12 -12.63
N ILE A 167 4.87 1.91 -12.91
CA ILE A 167 3.80 2.22 -11.98
C ILE A 167 2.48 1.88 -12.67
N CYS A 168 1.50 1.41 -11.91
CA CYS A 168 0.16 1.13 -12.43
C CYS A 168 -0.88 1.91 -11.65
N TRP A 169 -2.09 1.99 -12.21
CA TRP A 169 -3.26 2.45 -11.49
C TRP A 169 -3.99 1.24 -10.93
N ASP A 170 -4.32 1.25 -9.63
CA ASP A 170 -5.20 0.23 -9.06
C ASP A 170 -6.65 0.71 -9.05
N GLY A 171 -7.49 -0.02 -9.79
CA GLY A 171 -8.93 0.17 -9.88
C GLY A 171 -9.69 -1.13 -9.64
N CYS A 172 -9.11 -2.09 -8.90
CA CYS A 172 -9.64 -3.45 -8.73
C CYS A 172 -11.05 -3.53 -8.13
N MET A 173 -11.54 -2.43 -7.52
CA MET A 173 -12.87 -2.35 -6.89
C MET A 173 -13.88 -1.53 -7.71
N PHE A 174 -13.54 -1.12 -8.94
CA PHE A 174 -14.45 -0.33 -9.77
C PHE A 174 -15.60 -1.21 -10.31
N PRO A 175 -16.85 -0.74 -10.28
CA PRO A 175 -17.96 -1.43 -10.93
C PRO A 175 -17.73 -1.56 -12.44
N ASN A 176 -18.18 -2.66 -13.05
CA ASN A 176 -18.03 -2.90 -14.49
C ASN A 176 -18.57 -1.73 -15.34
N GLU A 177 -19.71 -1.14 -14.97
CA GLU A 177 -20.30 0.00 -15.69
C GLU A 177 -19.34 1.20 -15.80
N MET A 178 -18.54 1.43 -14.75
CA MET A 178 -17.54 2.49 -14.71
C MET A 178 -16.36 2.17 -15.63
N LEU A 179 -15.92 0.91 -15.66
CA LEU A 179 -14.84 0.44 -16.53
C LEU A 179 -15.21 0.52 -18.03
N GLU A 180 -16.50 0.49 -18.35
CA GLU A 180 -17.00 0.68 -19.73
C GLU A 180 -17.02 2.15 -20.18
N GLN A 181 -16.84 3.12 -19.27
CA GLN A 181 -16.82 4.53 -19.61
C GLN A 181 -15.41 4.98 -20.03
N ALA A 182 -15.26 5.48 -21.26
CA ALA A 182 -14.00 6.04 -21.75
C ALA A 182 -13.47 7.20 -20.89
N SER A 183 -14.36 7.97 -20.26
CA SER A 183 -13.98 9.06 -19.34
C SER A 183 -13.19 8.55 -18.14
N THR A 184 -13.51 7.38 -17.59
CA THR A 184 -12.77 6.76 -16.47
C THR A 184 -11.29 6.63 -16.81
N TRP A 185 -11.00 6.06 -17.97
CA TRP A 185 -9.63 5.85 -18.43
C TRP A 185 -8.91 7.15 -18.78
N ASN A 186 -9.61 8.13 -19.35
CA ASN A 186 -9.04 9.46 -19.61
C ASN A 186 -8.66 10.19 -18.32
N THR A 187 -9.49 10.10 -17.28
CA THR A 187 -9.20 10.68 -15.95
C THR A 187 -7.99 10.00 -15.31
N ILE A 188 -7.95 8.66 -15.33
CA ILE A 188 -6.81 7.88 -14.81
C ILE A 188 -5.53 8.25 -15.56
N LEU A 189 -5.55 8.17 -16.89
CA LEU A 189 -4.37 8.47 -17.73
C LEU A 189 -3.88 9.90 -17.50
N GLY A 190 -4.80 10.87 -17.42
CA GLY A 190 -4.45 12.26 -17.11
C GLY A 190 -3.79 12.41 -15.74
N THR A 191 -4.19 11.61 -14.75
CA THR A 191 -3.58 11.59 -13.41
C THR A 191 -2.21 10.93 -13.42
N MET A 192 -2.08 9.77 -14.09
CA MET A 192 -0.80 9.05 -14.24
C MET A 192 0.25 9.90 -14.98
N ILE A 193 -0.16 10.65 -16.01
CA ILE A 193 0.71 11.61 -16.70
C ILE A 193 1.21 12.68 -15.74
N LYS A 194 0.36 13.22 -14.86
CA LYS A 194 0.80 14.21 -13.85
C LYS A 194 1.79 13.61 -12.85
N VAL A 195 1.59 12.36 -12.43
CA VAL A 195 2.54 11.65 -11.55
C VAL A 195 3.89 11.50 -12.25
N ARG A 196 3.90 11.02 -13.50
CA ARG A 196 5.12 10.95 -14.32
C ARG A 196 5.79 12.31 -14.44
N ASP A 197 5.06 13.33 -14.88
CA ASP A 197 5.64 14.63 -15.20
C ASP A 197 6.22 15.30 -13.95
N ALA A 198 5.65 15.04 -12.76
CA ALA A 198 6.15 15.54 -11.49
C ALA A 198 7.36 14.75 -10.95
N HIS A 199 7.42 13.43 -11.16
CA HIS A 199 8.38 12.53 -10.50
C HIS A 199 9.30 11.74 -11.44
N GLY A 200 9.29 12.07 -12.74
CA GLY A 200 10.28 11.61 -13.73
C GLY A 200 10.08 10.20 -14.28
N TRP A 201 8.85 9.67 -14.26
CA TRP A 201 8.59 8.25 -14.56
C TRP A 201 8.23 7.97 -16.03
N ASN A 202 9.23 7.65 -16.86
CA ASN A 202 9.04 7.41 -18.30
C ASN A 202 9.16 5.94 -18.67
#